data_AF-A0A644SJP8-F1
#
_entry.id   AF-A0A644SJP8-F1
#
_cell.length_a   1.000
_cell.length_b   1.000
_cell.length_c   1.000
_cell.angle_alpha   90.00
_cell.angle_beta   90.00
_cell.angle_gamma   90.00
#
_symmetry.space_group_name_H-M   'P 1'
#
loop_
_entity.id
_entity.type
_entity.pdbx_description
1 polymer ?
#
loop_
_entity_poly.entity_id
_entity_poly.type
_entity_poly.pdbx_seq_one_letter_code
_entity_poly.pdbx_strand_id
1 'polypeptide(L)'
;MGFFDFFKKDKKQNFSRNEIIIDLSEKSLLERKKKYNEDVENLWVGKNEIERIREDGYIIYKSKRVTPPEREQVGFYGLKWFSENGKFCVVYLSDFENIDYNLALIDTKTKTILYKKKLIRPKTCRLTNNGVVICNDWGDYNLSSNTIYCIDKFGSVILKKRHNSLVGEIFQLIENESKFKYNLNYSGKIFTIDIE
;
A
#
# COMPACT_ATOMS: atom_id res chain seq x y z
N MET A 1 56.11 -33.55 26.41
CA MET A 1 55.67 -32.42 27.27
C MET A 1 55.89 -31.16 26.44
N GLY A 2 54.93 -30.33 26.06
CA GLY A 2 53.52 -30.21 26.35
C GLY A 2 53.15 -28.74 26.09
N PHE A 3 52.11 -28.50 25.29
CA PHE A 3 51.15 -27.38 25.33
C PHE A 3 51.68 -25.92 25.43
N PHE A 4 51.42 -25.11 24.40
CA PHE A 4 50.17 -24.32 24.38
C PHE A 4 49.87 -23.81 22.98
N ASP A 5 48.72 -24.26 22.46
CA ASP A 5 47.99 -23.71 21.34
C ASP A 5 47.62 -22.24 21.59
N PHE A 6 47.77 -21.41 20.56
CA PHE A 6 46.95 -20.19 20.44
C PHE A 6 46.39 -20.09 19.02
N PHE A 7 45.30 -20.84 18.85
CA PHE A 7 44.20 -20.69 17.92
C PHE A 7 44.39 -19.86 16.64
N LYS A 8 44.36 -20.59 15.52
CA LYS A 8 43.58 -20.21 14.33
C LYS A 8 42.25 -19.59 14.76
N LYS A 9 41.96 -18.37 14.27
CA LYS A 9 40.58 -17.97 14.06
C LYS A 9 40.40 -17.42 12.66
N ASP A 10 39.61 -18.20 11.94
CA ASP A 10 39.03 -18.02 10.64
C ASP A 10 38.58 -16.60 10.32
N LYS A 11 38.67 -16.30 9.02
CA LYS A 11 37.72 -15.52 8.21
C LYS A 11 36.59 -14.89 9.04
N LYS A 12 36.75 -13.62 9.39
CA LYS A 12 35.62 -12.71 9.26
C LYS A 12 35.67 -12.12 7.86
N GLN A 13 35.10 -12.86 6.91
CA GLN A 13 34.51 -12.21 5.75
C GLN A 13 33.51 -11.22 6.34
N ASN A 14 33.90 -9.95 6.34
CA ASN A 14 32.96 -8.85 6.37
C ASN A 14 31.96 -9.18 5.26
N PHE A 15 30.72 -9.51 5.63
CA PHE A 15 29.62 -9.52 4.66
C PHE A 15 29.46 -8.07 4.20
N SER A 16 30.23 -7.72 3.18
CA SER A 16 29.99 -6.51 2.40
C SER A 16 28.59 -6.62 1.83
N ARG A 17 27.87 -5.50 1.90
CA ARG A 17 26.62 -5.19 1.21
C ARG A 17 26.26 -6.23 0.15
N ASN A 18 25.10 -6.88 0.29
CA ASN A 18 24.47 -7.71 -0.75
C ASN A 18 24.74 -7.10 -2.14
N GLU A 19 25.73 -7.63 -2.85
CA GLU A 19 26.00 -7.22 -4.22
C GLU A 19 24.82 -7.71 -5.04
N ILE A 20 24.00 -6.78 -5.50
CA ILE A 20 22.92 -7.09 -6.43
C ILE A 20 23.60 -7.37 -7.77
N ILE A 21 23.84 -8.64 -8.07
CA ILE A 21 24.31 -9.07 -9.38
C ILE A 21 23.14 -8.92 -10.35
N ILE A 22 23.18 -7.87 -11.17
CA ILE A 22 22.21 -7.65 -12.24
C ILE A 22 22.75 -8.36 -13.48
N ASP A 23 22.09 -9.46 -13.88
CA ASP A 23 22.35 -10.06 -15.19
C ASP A 23 21.95 -9.05 -16.28
N LEU A 24 22.89 -8.78 -17.19
CA LEU A 24 22.76 -7.88 -18.34
C LEU A 24 22.94 -8.64 -19.67
N SER A 25 22.87 -9.97 -19.64
CA SER A 25 22.87 -10.78 -20.86
C SER A 25 21.72 -10.40 -21.79
N GLU A 26 21.91 -10.51 -23.10
CA GLU A 26 20.87 -10.20 -24.09
C GLU A 26 19.56 -10.95 -23.83
N LYS A 27 19.66 -12.21 -23.39
CA LYS A 27 18.51 -13.02 -22.99
C LYS A 27 17.74 -12.39 -21.83
N SER A 28 18.45 -11.99 -20.76
CA SER A 28 17.82 -11.35 -19.59
C SER A 28 17.18 -10.00 -19.94
N LEU A 29 17.78 -9.23 -20.84
CA LEU A 29 17.24 -7.96 -21.33
C LEU A 29 15.98 -8.17 -22.17
N LEU A 30 15.95 -9.20 -23.02
CA LEU A 30 14.79 -9.56 -23.82
C LEU A 30 13.60 -9.99 -22.94
N GLU A 31 13.86 -10.81 -21.91
CA GLU A 31 12.85 -11.23 -20.93
C GLU A 31 12.27 -10.04 -20.17
N ARG A 32 13.12 -9.11 -19.71
CA ARG A 32 12.66 -7.86 -19.05
C ARG A 32 11.80 -7.01 -19.97
N LYS A 33 12.18 -6.85 -21.24
CA LYS A 33 11.40 -6.09 -22.22
C LYS A 33 10.04 -6.72 -22.49
N LYS A 34 9.99 -8.06 -22.61
CA LYS A 34 8.73 -8.80 -22.79
C LYS A 34 7.81 -8.59 -21.59
N LYS A 35 8.32 -8.77 -20.37
CA LYS A 35 7.56 -8.54 -19.14
C LYS A 35 7.06 -7.10 -19.02
N TYR A 36 7.89 -6.11 -19.34
CA TYR A 36 7.49 -4.71 -19.32
C TYR A 36 6.32 -4.47 -20.30
N ASN A 37 6.38 -5.02 -21.52
CA ASN A 37 5.29 -4.90 -22.49
C ASN A 37 3.99 -5.57 -22.00
N GLU A 38 4.08 -6.77 -21.41
CA GLU A 38 2.93 -7.44 -20.77
C GLU A 38 2.34 -6.59 -19.63
N ASP A 39 3.19 -5.96 -18.81
CA ASP A 39 2.75 -5.06 -17.73
C ASP A 39 2.08 -3.78 -18.28
N VAL A 40 2.54 -3.26 -19.43
CA VAL A 40 1.91 -2.11 -20.12
C VAL A 40 0.51 -2.48 -20.63
N GLU A 41 0.34 -3.65 -21.23
CA GLU A 41 -0.96 -4.12 -21.70
C GLU A 41 -1.95 -4.28 -20.54
N ASN A 42 -1.46 -4.78 -19.40
CA ASN A 42 -2.23 -5.06 -18.18
C ASN A 42 -2.27 -3.90 -17.17
N LEU A 43 -1.93 -2.67 -17.58
CA LEU A 43 -2.01 -1.48 -16.71
C LEU A 43 -3.36 -1.40 -15.99
N TRP A 44 -3.30 -1.36 -14.65
CA TRP A 44 -4.47 -1.25 -13.77
C TRP A 44 -5.50 -2.37 -13.89
N VAL A 45 -5.12 -3.52 -14.45
CA VAL A 45 -5.96 -4.71 -14.48
C VAL A 45 -5.67 -5.54 -13.23
N GLY A 46 -6.70 -5.82 -12.43
CA GLY A 46 -6.53 -6.64 -11.24
C GLY A 46 -7.74 -6.69 -10.33
N LYS A 47 -7.58 -7.44 -9.25
CA LYS A 47 -8.52 -7.54 -8.12
C LYS A 47 -7.73 -7.70 -6.82
N ASN A 48 -8.35 -7.39 -5.69
CA ASN A 48 -7.79 -7.72 -4.39
C ASN A 48 -7.85 -9.24 -4.20
N GLU A 49 -6.77 -9.82 -3.69
CA GLU A 49 -6.70 -11.26 -3.41
C GLU A 49 -6.74 -11.47 -1.91
N ILE A 50 -7.60 -12.38 -1.46
CA ILE A 50 -7.66 -12.77 -0.05
C ILE A 50 -6.40 -13.60 0.26
N GLU A 51 -5.70 -13.20 1.31
CA GLU A 51 -4.56 -13.92 1.86
C GLU A 51 -5.02 -14.94 2.91
N ARG A 52 -5.85 -14.50 3.86
CA ARG A 52 -6.44 -15.33 4.90
C ARG A 52 -7.71 -14.69 5.48
N ILE A 53 -8.54 -15.51 6.10
CA ILE A 53 -9.71 -15.08 6.87
C ILE A 53 -9.47 -15.51 8.32
N ARG A 54 -9.65 -14.60 9.27
CA ARG A 54 -9.55 -14.88 10.71
C ARG A 54 -10.83 -15.54 11.23
N GLU A 55 -10.75 -16.14 12.42
CA GLU A 55 -11.91 -16.78 13.09
C GLU A 55 -13.06 -15.80 13.37
N ASP A 56 -12.75 -14.51 13.57
CA ASP A 56 -13.73 -13.43 13.76
C ASP A 56 -14.34 -12.90 12.45
N GLY A 57 -14.03 -13.53 11.30
CA GLY A 57 -14.50 -13.13 9.98
C GLY A 57 -13.72 -11.98 9.34
N TYR A 58 -12.68 -11.45 9.99
CA TYR A 58 -11.85 -10.40 9.40
C TYR A 58 -11.04 -10.92 8.21
N ILE A 59 -11.13 -10.22 7.07
CA ILE A 59 -10.50 -10.61 5.82
C ILE A 59 -9.17 -9.86 5.66
N ILE A 60 -8.08 -10.62 5.51
CA ILE A 60 -6.75 -10.11 5.23
C ILE A 60 -6.45 -10.35 3.76
N TYR A 61 -6.01 -9.30 3.07
CA TYR A 61 -5.75 -9.31 1.64
C TYR A 61 -4.27 -9.19 1.36
N LYS A 62 -3.81 -9.86 0.29
CA LYS A 62 -2.44 -9.76 -0.19
C LYS A 62 -2.16 -8.34 -0.67
N SER A 63 -1.03 -7.80 -0.24
CA SER A 63 -0.56 -6.48 -0.70
C SER A 63 -0.01 -6.58 -2.12
N LYS A 64 -0.56 -5.79 -3.04
CA LYS A 64 -0.04 -5.66 -4.42
C LYS A 64 0.73 -4.37 -4.57
N ARG A 65 1.86 -4.39 -5.27
CA ARG A 65 2.67 -3.20 -5.56
C ARG A 65 2.43 -2.73 -6.99
N VAL A 66 2.69 -1.45 -7.24
CA VAL A 66 2.76 -0.93 -8.61
C VAL A 66 3.90 -1.60 -9.40
N THR A 67 3.66 -1.90 -10.67
CA THR A 67 4.68 -2.33 -11.64
C THR A 67 5.49 -1.13 -12.13
N PRO A 68 6.63 -1.32 -12.81
CA PRO A 68 7.39 -0.20 -13.36
C PRO A 68 6.59 0.72 -14.30
N PRO A 69 5.80 0.21 -15.28
CA PRO A 69 4.94 1.07 -16.10
C PRO A 69 3.89 1.85 -15.29
N GLU A 70 3.25 1.21 -14.32
CA GLU A 70 2.28 1.87 -13.44
C GLU A 70 2.94 3.00 -12.65
N ARG A 71 4.16 2.76 -12.14
CA ARG A 71 4.95 3.76 -11.41
C ARG A 71 5.28 4.96 -12.30
N GLU A 72 5.66 4.75 -13.56
CA GLU A 72 5.92 5.84 -14.50
C GLU A 72 4.69 6.74 -14.67
N GLN A 73 3.49 6.17 -14.62
CA GLN A 73 2.24 6.92 -14.70
C GLN A 73 1.89 7.66 -13.40
N VAL A 74 1.91 6.97 -12.25
CA VAL A 74 1.53 7.58 -10.96
C VAL A 74 2.61 8.50 -10.38
N GLY A 75 3.87 8.30 -10.76
CA GLY A 75 5.01 9.09 -10.31
C GLY A 75 5.60 8.68 -8.95
N PHE A 76 5.11 7.60 -8.33
CA PHE A 76 5.63 7.09 -7.06
C PHE A 76 5.45 5.57 -6.92
N TYR A 77 6.29 4.94 -6.10
CA TYR A 77 6.09 3.54 -5.70
C TYR A 77 4.94 3.47 -4.69
N GLY A 78 4.13 2.42 -4.72
CA GLY A 78 3.06 2.27 -3.75
C GLY A 78 2.43 0.89 -3.73
N LEU A 79 1.50 0.72 -2.80
CA LEU A 79 0.58 -0.40 -2.74
C LEU A 79 -0.68 -0.06 -3.54
N LYS A 80 -1.25 -1.05 -4.22
CA LYS A 80 -2.48 -0.97 -5.00
C LYS A 80 -3.64 -1.61 -4.25
N TRP A 81 -4.80 -0.99 -4.35
CA TRP A 81 -6.06 -1.56 -3.86
C TRP A 81 -7.19 -1.27 -4.85
N PHE A 82 -7.88 -2.31 -5.29
CA PHE A 82 -8.97 -2.20 -6.26
C PHE A 82 -10.33 -2.04 -5.56
N SER A 83 -11.30 -1.40 -6.21
CA SER A 83 -12.71 -1.52 -5.81
C SER A 83 -13.22 -2.93 -6.14
N GLU A 84 -14.30 -3.37 -5.47
CA GLU A 84 -14.85 -4.72 -5.70
C GLU A 84 -15.32 -4.92 -7.14
N ASN A 85 -15.93 -3.90 -7.73
CA ASN A 85 -16.35 -3.87 -9.13
C ASN A 85 -15.20 -3.66 -10.12
N GLY A 86 -13.97 -3.51 -9.64
CA GLY A 86 -12.77 -3.32 -10.44
C GLY A 86 -12.69 -2.01 -11.22
N LYS A 87 -13.64 -1.07 -11.09
CA LYS A 87 -13.66 0.21 -11.82
C LYS A 87 -12.60 1.20 -11.36
N PHE A 88 -12.15 1.07 -10.12
CA PHE A 88 -11.21 2.00 -9.53
C PHE A 88 -10.04 1.27 -8.87
N CYS A 89 -8.89 1.94 -8.83
CA CYS A 89 -7.72 1.50 -8.09
C CYS A 89 -7.14 2.68 -7.32
N VAL A 90 -6.90 2.51 -6.03
CA VAL A 90 -6.15 3.48 -5.22
C VAL A 90 -4.71 3.00 -5.05
N VAL A 91 -3.77 3.91 -5.25
CA VAL A 91 -2.35 3.70 -4.99
C VAL A 91 -1.93 4.58 -3.84
N TYR A 92 -1.26 4.02 -2.84
CA TYR A 92 -0.76 4.80 -1.71
C TYR A 92 0.60 4.32 -1.22
N LEU A 93 1.34 5.22 -0.59
CA LEU A 93 2.66 4.95 -0.05
C LEU A 93 2.79 5.54 1.35
N SER A 94 3.06 4.66 2.31
CA SER A 94 2.99 5.04 3.72
C SER A 94 4.09 5.96 4.17
N ASP A 95 5.24 6.06 3.51
CA ASP A 95 6.36 6.81 4.07
C ASP A 95 7.40 7.17 3.00
N PHE A 96 7.57 8.46 2.69
CA PHE A 96 8.75 9.03 2.00
C PHE A 96 8.69 10.57 2.09
N GLU A 97 9.76 11.18 2.61
CA GLU A 97 9.80 12.62 2.90
C GLU A 97 9.90 13.53 1.66
N ASN A 98 10.21 13.00 0.47
CA ASN A 98 10.51 13.80 -0.72
C ASN A 98 9.67 13.43 -1.95
N ILE A 99 8.36 13.22 -1.76
CA ILE A 99 7.42 12.99 -2.87
C ILE A 99 6.28 13.99 -2.83
N ASP A 100 5.94 14.57 -3.99
CA ASP A 100 4.87 15.56 -4.10
C ASP A 100 3.49 14.95 -3.77
N TYR A 101 3.32 13.66 -4.03
CA TYR A 101 2.10 12.91 -3.79
C TYR A 101 2.42 11.50 -3.30
N ASN A 102 1.56 10.98 -2.44
CA ASN A 102 1.67 9.62 -1.89
C ASN A 102 0.31 8.89 -1.84
N LEU A 103 -0.68 9.45 -2.55
CA LEU A 103 -1.99 8.89 -2.78
C LEU A 103 -2.43 9.24 -4.22
N ALA A 104 -2.97 8.28 -4.95
CA ALA A 104 -3.60 8.50 -6.25
C ALA A 104 -4.83 7.61 -6.42
N LEU A 105 -5.86 8.11 -7.10
CA LEU A 105 -7.00 7.33 -7.55
C LEU A 105 -6.96 7.20 -9.07
N ILE A 106 -7.20 5.99 -9.56
CA ILE A 106 -7.16 5.63 -10.98
C ILE A 106 -8.52 5.06 -11.38
N ASP A 107 -9.05 5.52 -12.52
CA ASP A 107 -10.10 4.82 -13.26
C ASP A 107 -9.44 3.73 -14.10
N THR A 108 -9.75 2.47 -13.79
CA THR A 108 -9.11 1.31 -14.40
C THR A 108 -9.56 1.08 -15.84
N LYS A 109 -10.76 1.54 -16.21
CA LYS A 109 -11.32 1.36 -17.55
C LYS A 109 -10.67 2.31 -18.52
N THR A 110 -10.56 3.58 -18.16
CA THR A 110 -9.90 4.60 -18.98
C THR A 110 -8.39 4.61 -18.78
N LYS A 111 -7.88 3.91 -17.75
CA LYS A 111 -6.48 3.91 -17.32
C LYS A 111 -5.98 5.33 -16.99
N THR A 112 -6.86 6.20 -16.49
CA THR A 112 -6.53 7.60 -16.18
C THR A 112 -6.46 7.84 -14.68
N ILE A 113 -5.51 8.68 -14.26
CA ILE A 113 -5.43 9.17 -12.88
C ILE A 113 -6.50 10.24 -12.70
N LEU A 114 -7.43 10.00 -11.77
CA LEU A 114 -8.51 10.93 -11.45
C LEU A 114 -8.01 12.07 -10.56
N TYR A 115 -7.20 11.75 -9.55
CA TYR A 115 -6.50 12.74 -8.74
C TYR A 115 -5.24 12.16 -8.09
N LYS A 116 -4.35 13.07 -7.67
CA LYS A 116 -3.22 12.78 -6.77
C LYS A 116 -3.35 13.67 -5.52
N LYS A 117 -2.96 13.15 -4.36
CA LYS A 117 -3.00 13.89 -3.09
C LYS A 117 -1.77 13.59 -2.25
N LYS A 118 -1.31 14.60 -1.51
CA LYS A 118 -0.31 14.43 -0.44
C LYS A 118 -1.03 14.27 0.89
N LEU A 119 -0.79 13.14 1.54
CA LEU A 119 -1.09 12.88 2.93
C LEU A 119 0.23 12.82 3.71
N ILE A 120 0.18 12.81 5.05
CA ILE A 120 1.40 12.77 5.85
C ILE A 120 2.00 11.36 5.75
N ARG A 121 1.23 10.35 6.16
CA ARG A 121 1.69 8.96 6.30
C ARG A 121 0.51 7.98 6.06
N PRO A 122 0.01 7.85 4.82
CA PRO A 122 -1.16 7.01 4.53
C PRO A 122 -0.82 5.53 4.71
N LYS A 123 -1.35 4.91 5.77
CA LYS A 123 -0.98 3.54 6.14
C LYS A 123 -1.81 2.48 5.42
N THR A 124 -3.12 2.71 5.36
CA THR A 124 -4.08 1.77 4.78
C THR A 124 -5.15 2.58 4.09
N CYS A 125 -5.36 2.32 2.81
CA CYS A 125 -6.52 2.85 2.11
C CYS A 125 -7.42 1.72 1.59
N ARG A 126 -8.73 2.00 1.55
CA ARG A 126 -9.81 1.19 0.98
C ARG A 126 -10.57 2.03 -0.02
N LEU A 127 -11.36 1.37 -0.86
CA LEU A 127 -12.02 2.01 -1.99
C LEU A 127 -13.41 1.43 -2.16
N THR A 128 -14.41 2.29 -2.28
CA THR A 128 -15.78 1.89 -2.62
C THR A 128 -15.96 1.78 -4.14
N ASN A 129 -17.02 1.10 -4.56
CA ASN A 129 -17.45 0.94 -5.94
C ASN A 129 -17.83 2.25 -6.63
N ASN A 130 -18.09 3.30 -5.85
CA ASN A 130 -18.39 4.65 -6.31
C ASN A 130 -17.16 5.57 -6.37
N GLY A 131 -15.98 5.05 -6.03
CA GLY A 131 -14.72 5.78 -6.09
C GLY A 131 -14.42 6.64 -4.87
N VAL A 132 -15.02 6.33 -3.71
CA VAL A 132 -14.65 6.97 -2.44
C VAL A 132 -13.44 6.25 -1.84
N VAL A 133 -12.33 6.96 -1.69
CA VAL A 133 -11.13 6.48 -1.00
C VAL A 133 -11.26 6.74 0.49
N ILE A 134 -11.20 5.69 1.28
CA ILE A 134 -11.13 5.77 2.74
C ILE A 134 -9.69 5.50 3.12
N CYS A 135 -8.99 6.47 3.66
CA CYS A 135 -7.60 6.30 4.02
C CYS A 135 -7.31 6.68 5.47
N ASN A 136 -6.61 5.78 6.15
CA ASN A 136 -6.03 6.00 7.45
C ASN A 136 -4.64 6.63 7.29
N ASP A 137 -4.54 7.91 7.61
CA ASP A 137 -3.29 8.66 7.69
C ASP A 137 -2.76 8.59 9.13
N TRP A 138 -1.60 7.97 9.31
CA TRP A 138 -0.94 7.86 10.60
C TRP A 138 -0.26 9.16 11.06
N GLY A 139 -0.32 10.23 10.27
CA GLY A 139 0.21 11.53 10.67
C GLY A 139 1.72 11.51 10.90
N ASP A 140 2.18 12.50 11.65
CA ASP A 140 3.58 12.65 12.05
C ASP A 140 4.04 11.48 12.93
N TYR A 141 5.27 11.00 12.71
CA TYR A 141 5.93 9.98 13.53
C TYR A 141 5.95 10.34 15.03
N ASN A 142 6.02 11.63 15.34
CA ASN A 142 6.13 12.14 16.70
C ASN A 142 4.78 12.27 17.41
N LEU A 143 3.66 12.12 16.69
CA LEU A 143 2.33 12.26 17.24
C LEU A 143 1.61 10.91 17.22
N SER A 144 1.12 10.46 18.37
CA SER A 144 0.21 9.31 18.45
C SER A 144 -1.21 9.67 18.01
N SER A 145 -1.36 10.38 16.90
CA SER A 145 -2.66 10.75 16.34
C SER A 145 -2.77 10.29 14.90
N ASN A 146 -3.93 9.77 14.53
CA ASN A 146 -4.23 9.44 13.16
C ASN A 146 -5.42 10.27 12.66
N THR A 147 -5.57 10.32 11.34
CA THR A 147 -6.73 10.92 10.70
C THR A 147 -7.29 9.96 9.66
N ILE A 148 -8.59 9.68 9.75
CA ILE A 148 -9.33 8.97 8.72
C ILE A 148 -9.90 10.01 7.77
N TYR A 149 -9.56 9.86 6.49
CA TYR A 149 -10.11 10.66 5.40
C TYR A 149 -11.04 9.79 4.56
N CYS A 150 -12.23 10.31 4.24
CA CYS A 150 -13.01 9.85 3.09
C CYS A 150 -12.88 10.92 2.00
N ILE A 151 -12.42 10.49 0.83
CA ILE A 151 -12.11 11.37 -0.30
C ILE A 151 -12.93 10.87 -1.49
N ASP A 152 -13.70 11.74 -2.11
CA ASP A 152 -14.48 11.37 -3.29
C ASP A 152 -13.59 11.15 -4.52
N LYS A 153 -14.20 10.68 -5.61
CA LYS A 153 -13.50 10.42 -6.88
C LYS A 153 -12.88 11.65 -7.54
N PHE A 154 -13.25 12.86 -7.08
CA PHE A 154 -12.73 14.13 -7.57
C PHE A 154 -11.58 14.67 -6.71
N GLY A 155 -11.23 13.97 -5.62
CA GLY A 155 -10.16 14.36 -4.70
C GLY A 155 -10.61 15.26 -3.54
N SER A 156 -11.92 15.51 -3.41
CA SER A 156 -12.52 16.32 -2.37
C SER A 156 -12.67 15.50 -1.08
N VAL A 157 -12.31 16.09 0.05
CA VAL A 157 -12.49 15.43 1.35
C VAL A 157 -13.93 15.61 1.80
N ILE A 158 -14.69 14.50 1.82
CA ILE A 158 -16.09 14.50 2.28
C ILE A 158 -16.20 14.21 3.78
N LEU A 159 -15.21 13.52 4.37
CA LEU A 159 -15.12 13.29 5.80
C LEU A 159 -13.67 13.33 6.28
N LYS A 160 -13.46 13.94 7.44
CA LYS A 160 -12.17 13.98 8.15
C LYS A 160 -12.40 13.73 9.63
N LYS A 161 -11.94 12.59 10.13
CA LYS A 161 -12.04 12.23 11.56
C LYS A 161 -10.64 12.03 12.15
N ARG A 162 -10.27 12.85 13.14
CA ARG A 162 -9.01 12.71 13.87
C ARG A 162 -9.23 11.88 15.13
N HIS A 163 -8.27 11.01 15.45
CA HIS A 163 -8.18 10.36 16.76
C HIS A 163 -6.80 10.57 17.37
N ASN A 164 -6.75 10.55 18.70
CA ASN A 164 -5.51 10.64 19.49
C ASN A 164 -4.94 9.24 19.80
N SER A 165 -5.10 8.33 18.85
CA SER A 165 -4.61 6.95 18.91
C SER A 165 -4.53 6.40 17.50
N LEU A 166 -3.56 5.52 17.21
CA LEU A 166 -3.45 4.92 15.89
C LEU A 166 -4.63 3.96 15.61
N VAL A 167 -5.11 3.94 14.36
CA VAL A 167 -6.00 2.87 13.88
C VAL A 167 -5.27 1.54 13.94
N GLY A 168 -5.98 0.52 14.41
CA GLY A 168 -5.47 -0.84 14.55
C GLY A 168 -5.78 -1.72 13.36
N GLU A 169 -5.90 -3.02 13.64
CA GLU A 169 -5.98 -4.06 12.62
C GLU A 169 -7.28 -4.06 11.82
N ILE A 170 -8.39 -3.61 12.39
CA ILE A 170 -9.70 -3.59 11.72
C ILE A 170 -9.81 -2.28 10.94
N PHE A 171 -9.90 -2.41 9.61
CA PHE A 171 -10.08 -1.30 8.67
C PHE A 171 -10.79 -1.83 7.40
N GLN A 172 -12.13 -1.93 7.45
CA GLN A 172 -12.91 -2.69 6.46
C GLN A 172 -14.25 -2.03 6.08
N LEU A 173 -14.59 -2.14 4.80
CA LEU A 173 -15.91 -1.77 4.26
C LEU A 173 -16.94 -2.84 4.60
N ILE A 174 -18.15 -2.42 4.93
CA ILE A 174 -19.27 -3.29 5.28
C ILE A 174 -20.57 -2.76 4.68
N GLU A 175 -21.64 -3.57 4.75
CA GLU A 175 -22.99 -3.18 4.33
C GLU A 175 -23.01 -2.62 2.90
N ASN A 176 -22.48 -3.39 1.95
CA ASN A 176 -22.33 -2.99 0.54
C ASN A 176 -21.57 -1.67 0.36
N GLU A 177 -20.54 -1.46 1.19
CA GLU A 177 -19.65 -0.31 1.15
C GLU A 177 -20.33 1.03 1.51
N SER A 178 -21.53 1.01 2.09
CA SER A 178 -22.18 2.20 2.66
C SER A 178 -21.58 2.61 4.00
N LYS A 179 -20.97 1.64 4.71
CA LYS A 179 -20.37 1.84 6.01
C LYS A 179 -18.94 1.36 6.08
N PHE A 180 -18.20 1.95 7.00
CA PHE A 180 -16.81 1.67 7.24
C PHE A 180 -16.57 1.34 8.72
N LYS A 181 -16.03 0.15 8.99
CA LYS A 181 -15.67 -0.31 10.34
C LYS A 181 -14.17 -0.24 10.57
N TYR A 182 -13.79 0.26 11.74
CA TYR A 182 -12.41 0.26 12.18
C TYR A 182 -12.27 0.11 13.69
N ASN A 183 -11.08 -0.28 14.14
CA ASN A 183 -10.72 -0.20 15.54
C ASN A 183 -9.56 0.77 15.75
N LEU A 184 -9.46 1.30 16.96
CA LEU A 184 -8.27 2.01 17.41
C LEU A 184 -7.40 1.01 18.18
N ASN A 185 -6.09 1.02 17.92
CA ASN A 185 -5.12 0.18 18.61
C ASN A 185 -5.33 0.28 20.13
N TYR A 186 -5.26 -0.87 20.80
CA TYR A 186 -5.37 -1.02 22.25
C TYR A 186 -6.73 -0.64 22.89
N SER A 187 -7.73 -0.20 22.10
CA SER A 187 -9.04 0.16 22.65
C SER A 187 -10.01 -1.03 22.75
N GLY A 188 -9.86 -2.04 21.88
CA GLY A 188 -10.85 -3.11 21.69
C GLY A 188 -12.21 -2.63 21.15
N LYS A 189 -12.40 -1.31 20.97
CA LYS A 189 -13.65 -0.72 20.51
C LYS A 189 -13.68 -0.68 18.99
N ILE A 190 -14.82 -1.12 18.44
CA ILE A 190 -15.12 -1.03 17.00
C ILE A 190 -15.95 0.23 16.79
N PHE A 191 -15.50 1.06 15.85
CA PHE A 191 -16.18 2.25 15.38
C PHE A 191 -16.76 1.97 14.00
N THR A 192 -17.90 2.58 13.70
CA THR A 192 -18.54 2.54 12.39
C THR A 192 -18.76 3.98 11.92
N ILE A 193 -18.45 4.26 10.67
CA ILE A 193 -18.74 5.52 9.99
C ILE A 193 -19.66 5.23 8.81
N ASP A 194 -20.75 5.97 8.72
CA ASP A 194 -21.58 6.03 7.51
C ASP A 194 -20.89 6.92 6.48
N ILE A 195 -20.82 6.46 5.24
CA ILE A 195 -20.15 7.15 4.13
C ILE A 195 -21.15 8.03 3.35
N GLU A 196 -22.45 7.85 3.59
CA GLU A 196 -23.57 8.62 3.04
C GLU A 196 -23.69 10.03 3.63
#